data_AF-K1TSL4-F1
#
_entry.id   AF-K1TSL4-F1
#
_cell.length_a   1.000
_cell.length_b   1.000
_cell.length_c   1.000
_cell.angle_alpha   90.00
_cell.angle_beta   90.00
_cell.angle_gamma   90.00
#
_symmetry.space_group_name_H-M   'P 1'
#
loop_
_entity.id
_entity.type
_entity.pdbx_description
1 polymer ?
#
loop_
_entity_poly.entity_id
_entity_poly.type
_entity_poly.pdbx_seq_one_letter_code
_entity_poly.pdbx_strand_id
1 'polypeptide(L)'
;MDAHTKIHYCSKCCNLTDKDLCPVCANPARDHSVICVVETPRDATAIENTHEFKGVYHVLHGSISPLNDIGPDNLTIKELLARLNEESVKEVIMATNPTVEGDATALYISKLLKPLGVKVTRLAYGIPVGGDLEYADEYTLAKALEGRNEI
;
A
#
# COMPACT_ATOMS: atom_id res chain seq x y z
N MET A 1 0.17 1.05 -37.54
CA MET A 1 0.39 -0.24 -36.86
C MET A 1 -0.31 -0.13 -35.52
N ASP A 2 -1.54 -0.61 -35.49
CA ASP A 2 -2.41 -0.58 -34.32
C ASP A 2 -1.90 -1.56 -33.27
N ALA A 3 -1.34 -1.03 -32.18
CA ALA A 3 -1.05 -1.82 -30.99
C ALA A 3 -2.05 -1.39 -29.91
N HIS A 4 -3.19 -2.08 -29.86
CA HIS A 4 -3.96 -2.17 -28.62
C HIS A 4 -3.11 -2.92 -27.60
N THR A 5 -2.18 -2.21 -26.96
CA THR A 5 -1.39 -2.75 -25.87
C THR A 5 -2.36 -3.14 -24.76
N LYS A 6 -2.56 -4.45 -24.56
CA LYS A 6 -3.47 -4.95 -23.53
C LYS A 6 -2.85 -4.70 -22.17
N ILE A 7 -3.28 -3.62 -21.52
CA ILE A 7 -2.97 -3.35 -20.13
C ILE A 7 -3.50 -4.52 -19.30
N HIS A 8 -2.63 -5.10 -18.50
CA HIS A 8 -2.93 -6.22 -17.60
C HIS A 8 -2.26 -5.97 -16.24
N TYR A 9 -2.41 -6.91 -15.33
CA TYR A 9 -1.78 -6.85 -14.01
C TYR A 9 -0.39 -7.47 -14.02
N CYS A 10 0.56 -6.78 -13.40
CA CYS A 10 1.89 -7.29 -13.10
C CYS A 10 1.78 -8.59 -12.30
N SER A 11 2.50 -9.61 -12.72
CA SER A 11 2.48 -10.94 -12.09
C SER A 11 2.96 -10.95 -10.64
N LYS A 12 3.73 -9.94 -10.21
CA LYS A 12 4.25 -9.82 -8.83
C LYS A 12 3.47 -8.89 -7.91
N CYS A 13 3.16 -7.68 -8.37
CA CYS A 13 2.61 -6.62 -7.50
C CYS A 13 1.16 -6.28 -7.81
N CYS A 14 0.56 -6.95 -8.79
CA CYS A 14 -0.79 -6.71 -9.29
C CYS A 14 -1.03 -5.29 -9.82
N ASN A 15 0.02 -4.46 -10.00
CA ASN A 15 -0.12 -3.12 -10.58
C ASN A 15 -0.42 -3.18 -12.09
N LEU A 16 -1.00 -2.14 -12.66
CA LEU A 16 -1.28 -2.06 -14.10
C LEU A 16 0.01 -1.88 -14.90
N THR A 17 0.18 -2.70 -15.94
CA THR A 17 1.34 -2.64 -16.84
C THR A 17 1.00 -3.26 -18.21
N ASP A 18 1.80 -2.92 -19.22
CA ASP A 18 1.80 -3.51 -20.54
C ASP A 18 2.82 -4.66 -20.70
N LYS A 19 3.57 -4.98 -19.64
CA LYS A 19 4.60 -6.03 -19.59
C LYS A 19 4.27 -7.03 -18.49
N ASP A 20 4.88 -8.21 -18.53
CA ASP A 20 4.71 -9.22 -17.47
C ASP A 20 5.09 -8.69 -16.07
N LEU A 21 6.23 -7.98 -15.99
CA LEU A 21 6.66 -7.25 -14.81
C LEU A 21 6.60 -5.74 -15.06
N CYS A 22 6.01 -5.02 -14.13
CA CYS A 22 5.99 -3.56 -14.17
C CYS A 22 7.42 -2.99 -14.01
N PRO A 23 7.69 -1.74 -14.44
CA PRO A 23 9.02 -1.14 -14.37
C PRO A 23 9.65 -1.14 -12.97
N VAL A 24 8.83 -1.05 -11.91
CA VAL A 24 9.29 -1.10 -10.52
C VAL A 24 9.74 -2.51 -10.13
N CYS A 25 8.94 -3.53 -10.45
CA CYS A 25 9.27 -4.93 -10.14
C CYS A 25 10.43 -5.47 -11.00
N ALA A 26 10.57 -4.99 -12.24
CA ALA A 26 11.66 -5.38 -13.12
C ALA A 26 13.00 -4.72 -12.77
N ASN A 27 13.01 -3.68 -11.93
CA ASN A 27 14.21 -2.92 -11.61
C ASN A 27 15.00 -3.59 -10.46
N PRO A 28 16.23 -4.09 -10.72
CA PRO A 28 17.05 -4.72 -9.69
C PRO A 28 17.66 -3.74 -8.69
N ALA A 29 17.64 -2.42 -8.97
CA ALA A 29 18.13 -1.40 -8.05
C ALA A 29 17.11 -1.05 -6.95
N ARG A 30 15.88 -1.56 -7.03
CA ARG A 30 14.85 -1.37 -5.99
C ARG A 30 15.06 -2.34 -4.84
N ASP A 31 14.62 -1.94 -3.66
CA ASP A 31 14.66 -2.81 -2.49
C ASP A 31 13.42 -3.72 -2.47
N HIS A 32 13.59 -4.96 -2.91
CA HIS A 32 12.52 -5.97 -2.90
C HIS A 32 12.22 -6.52 -1.50
N SER A 33 13.01 -6.16 -0.48
CA SER A 33 12.75 -6.56 0.91
C SER A 33 11.74 -5.67 1.63
N VAL A 34 11.30 -4.58 0.99
CA VAL A 34 10.31 -3.63 1.53
C VAL A 34 9.15 -3.48 0.55
N ILE A 35 7.95 -3.89 0.97
CA ILE A 35 6.73 -3.82 0.16
C ILE A 35 5.82 -2.71 0.68
N CYS A 36 5.45 -1.76 -0.17
CA CYS A 36 4.41 -0.77 0.10
C CYS A 36 3.08 -1.24 -0.48
N VAL A 37 2.12 -1.56 0.41
CA VAL A 37 0.79 -2.06 0.05
C VAL A 37 -0.15 -0.87 -0.10
N VAL A 38 -0.74 -0.71 -1.28
CA VAL A 38 -1.66 0.39 -1.62
C VAL A 38 -3.00 -0.13 -2.11
N GLU A 39 -4.04 0.71 -2.07
CA GLU A 39 -5.37 0.32 -2.53
C GLU A 39 -5.46 0.30 -4.05
N THR A 40 -4.92 1.31 -4.73
CA THR A 40 -5.08 1.47 -6.18
C THR A 40 -3.75 1.74 -6.92
N PRO A 41 -3.69 1.51 -8.24
CA PRO A 41 -2.54 1.89 -9.07
C PRO A 41 -2.19 3.39 -9.00
N ARG A 42 -3.19 4.24 -8.73
CA ARG A 42 -3.01 5.69 -8.61
C ARG A 42 -2.24 6.04 -7.35
N ASP A 43 -2.52 5.35 -6.25
CA ASP A 43 -1.81 5.54 -4.98
C ASP A 43 -0.34 5.13 -5.11
N ALA A 44 -0.05 4.03 -5.82
CA ALA A 44 1.33 3.64 -6.15
C ALA A 44 2.05 4.74 -6.92
N THR A 45 1.38 5.32 -7.92
CA THR A 45 1.92 6.41 -8.75
C THR A 45 2.16 7.67 -7.92
N ALA A 46 1.26 8.01 -7.00
CA ALA A 46 1.41 9.16 -6.11
C ALA A 46 2.65 9.05 -5.22
N ILE A 47 2.90 7.86 -4.65
CA ILE A 47 4.11 7.61 -3.85
C ILE A 47 5.36 7.61 -4.74
N GLU A 48 5.31 6.98 -5.93
CA GLU A 48 6.46 6.92 -6.84
C GLU A 48 6.92 8.31 -7.30
N ASN A 49 5.96 9.23 -7.52
CA ASN A 49 6.24 10.61 -7.91
C ASN A 49 6.99 11.43 -6.84
N THR A 50 7.02 10.95 -5.58
CA THR A 50 7.86 11.58 -4.54
C THR A 50 9.35 11.32 -4.77
N HIS A 51 9.70 10.27 -5.52
CA HIS A 51 11.07 9.77 -5.71
C HIS A 51 11.83 9.41 -4.42
N GLU A 52 11.16 9.38 -3.26
CA GLU A 52 11.76 9.04 -1.97
C GLU A 52 11.67 7.53 -1.67
N PHE A 53 10.62 6.86 -2.15
CA PHE A 53 10.41 5.45 -1.87
C PHE A 53 11.21 4.54 -2.80
N LYS A 54 12.14 3.75 -2.23
CA LYS A 54 13.03 2.84 -2.97
C LYS A 54 12.57 1.38 -2.98
N GLY A 55 11.55 1.05 -2.19
CA GLY A 55 11.00 -0.30 -2.14
C GLY A 55 10.12 -0.61 -3.36
N VAL A 56 9.33 -1.65 -3.24
CA VAL A 56 8.41 -2.13 -4.30
C VAL A 56 6.96 -2.06 -3.83
N TYR A 57 6.01 -2.12 -4.75
CA TYR A 57 4.59 -1.98 -4.41
C TYR A 57 3.87 -3.32 -4.38
N HIS A 58 2.67 -3.32 -3.79
CA HIS A 58 1.61 -4.31 -3.99
C HIS A 58 0.26 -3.59 -4.04
N VAL A 59 -0.55 -3.85 -5.06
CA VAL A 59 -1.82 -3.14 -5.28
C VAL A 59 -2.99 -4.08 -4.95
N LEU A 60 -3.77 -3.71 -3.94
CA LEU A 60 -4.91 -4.50 -3.44
C LEU A 60 -6.15 -4.46 -4.34
N HIS A 61 -6.27 -3.44 -5.19
CA HIS A 61 -7.45 -3.10 -6.00
C HIS A 61 -8.69 -2.79 -5.15
N GLY A 62 -8.49 -2.13 -4.02
CA GLY A 62 -9.54 -1.66 -3.13
C GLY A 62 -9.23 -1.92 -1.65
N SER A 63 -10.27 -1.80 -0.84
CA SER A 63 -10.25 -2.02 0.61
C SER A 63 -11.42 -2.91 1.03
N ILE A 64 -11.29 -3.58 2.16
CA ILE A 64 -12.35 -4.40 2.75
C ILE A 64 -13.50 -3.46 3.12
N SER A 65 -14.70 -3.72 2.58
CA SER A 65 -15.88 -2.90 2.79
C SER A 65 -17.11 -3.80 2.95
N PRO A 66 -17.52 -4.11 4.20
CA PRO A 66 -18.70 -4.92 4.47
C PRO A 66 -19.99 -4.33 3.90
N LEU A 67 -20.08 -2.99 3.79
CA LEU A 67 -21.23 -2.30 3.24
C LEU A 67 -21.41 -2.51 1.73
N ASN A 68 -20.30 -2.77 1.02
CA ASN A 68 -20.29 -3.02 -0.43
C ASN A 68 -20.08 -4.52 -0.74
N ASP A 69 -20.22 -5.40 0.26
CA ASP A 69 -19.96 -6.84 0.15
C ASP A 69 -18.54 -7.18 -0.37
N ILE A 70 -17.55 -6.30 -0.11
CA ILE A 70 -16.14 -6.51 -0.50
C ILE A 70 -15.40 -7.16 0.67
N GLY A 71 -15.12 -8.46 0.53
CA GLY A 71 -14.33 -9.23 1.47
C GLY A 71 -12.84 -9.33 1.10
N PRO A 72 -12.01 -9.94 1.97
CA PRO A 72 -10.59 -10.19 1.70
C PRO A 72 -10.35 -10.99 0.40
N ASP A 73 -11.26 -11.90 0.04
CA ASP A 73 -11.17 -12.72 -1.17
C ASP A 73 -11.38 -11.96 -2.47
N ASN A 74 -11.94 -10.74 -2.40
CA ASN A 74 -12.13 -9.86 -3.56
C ASN A 74 -10.90 -8.97 -3.83
N LEU A 75 -9.94 -8.96 -2.91
CA LEU A 75 -8.71 -8.18 -3.00
C LEU A 75 -7.53 -9.10 -3.31
N THR A 76 -6.41 -8.52 -3.73
CA THR A 76 -5.19 -9.29 -4.05
C THR A 76 -4.35 -9.65 -2.82
N ILE A 77 -5.00 -9.94 -1.69
CA ILE A 77 -4.32 -10.27 -0.42
C ILE A 77 -3.65 -11.65 -0.51
N LYS A 78 -4.22 -12.58 -1.28
CA LYS A 78 -3.64 -13.92 -1.47
C LYS A 78 -2.31 -13.85 -2.21
N GLU A 79 -2.23 -13.00 -3.23
CA GLU A 79 -1.03 -12.73 -4.02
C GLU A 79 0.05 -12.06 -3.16
N LEU A 80 -0.35 -11.14 -2.26
CA LEU A 80 0.58 -10.56 -1.27
C LEU A 80 1.17 -11.65 -0.38
N LEU A 81 0.34 -12.55 0.16
CA LEU A 81 0.80 -13.64 1.03
C LEU A 81 1.70 -14.62 0.28
N ALA A 82 1.36 -14.98 -0.96
CA ALA A 82 2.19 -15.85 -1.80
C ALA A 82 3.58 -15.23 -2.01
N ARG A 83 3.63 -13.93 -2.33
CA ARG A 83 4.86 -13.19 -2.53
C ARG A 83 5.75 -13.15 -1.28
N LEU A 84 5.16 -12.99 -0.10
CA LEU A 84 5.89 -12.99 1.18
C LEU A 84 6.51 -14.36 1.52
N ASN A 85 6.00 -15.45 0.98
CA ASN A 85 6.58 -16.79 1.17
C ASN A 85 7.76 -17.05 0.24
N GLU A 86 7.77 -16.43 -0.95
CA GLU A 86 8.83 -16.62 -1.95
C GLU A 86 10.00 -15.64 -1.78
N GLU A 87 9.71 -14.41 -1.35
CA GLU A 87 10.68 -13.33 -1.21
C GLU A 87 11.07 -13.13 0.26
N SER A 88 12.35 -12.80 0.52
CA SER A 88 12.82 -12.45 1.87
C SER A 88 12.42 -11.01 2.24
N VAL A 89 11.12 -10.80 2.47
CA VAL A 89 10.55 -9.51 2.82
C VAL A 89 10.73 -9.23 4.31
N LYS A 90 11.33 -8.07 4.61
CA LYS A 90 11.60 -7.61 5.98
C LYS A 90 10.49 -6.71 6.50
N GLU A 91 9.92 -5.89 5.62
CA GLU A 91 8.94 -4.89 5.99
C GLU A 91 7.79 -4.78 4.98
N VAL A 92 6.58 -4.66 5.51
CA VAL A 92 5.37 -4.34 4.77
C VAL A 92 4.81 -3.03 5.30
N ILE A 93 4.81 -1.99 4.46
CA ILE A 93 4.28 -0.68 4.75
C ILE A 93 2.83 -0.65 4.26
N MET A 94 1.89 -0.48 5.19
CA MET A 94 0.48 -0.31 4.89
C MET A 94 0.21 1.15 4.52
N ALA A 95 0.08 1.40 3.22
CA ALA A 95 -0.26 2.68 2.59
C ALA A 95 -1.68 2.67 2.01
N THR A 96 -2.61 1.99 2.67
CA THR A 96 -4.05 2.14 2.41
C THR A 96 -4.53 3.52 2.87
N ASN A 97 -5.62 4.01 2.27
CA ASN A 97 -6.16 5.33 2.55
C ASN A 97 -6.52 5.48 4.04
N PRO A 98 -6.44 6.69 4.62
CA PRO A 98 -6.75 6.94 6.02
C PRO A 98 -8.28 7.03 6.24
N THR A 99 -9.01 6.02 5.77
CA THR A 99 -10.46 5.85 5.94
C THR A 99 -10.76 4.67 6.87
N VAL A 100 -12.00 4.53 7.32
CA VAL A 100 -12.41 3.40 8.18
C VAL A 100 -12.14 2.06 7.49
N GLU A 101 -12.46 1.95 6.20
CA GLU A 101 -12.21 0.76 5.38
C GLU A 101 -10.72 0.50 5.16
N GLY A 102 -9.94 1.55 4.88
CA GLY A 102 -8.50 1.45 4.69
C GLY A 102 -7.78 1.03 5.97
N ASP A 103 -8.22 1.53 7.13
CA ASP A 103 -7.70 1.18 8.45
C ASP A 103 -8.09 -0.25 8.85
N ALA A 104 -9.34 -0.65 8.60
CA ALA A 104 -9.78 -2.02 8.80
C ALA A 104 -8.97 -3.01 7.94
N THR A 105 -8.70 -2.65 6.68
CA THR A 105 -7.87 -3.45 5.76
C THR A 105 -6.43 -3.56 6.24
N ALA A 106 -5.83 -2.44 6.66
CA ALA A 106 -4.47 -2.43 7.22
C ALA A 106 -4.35 -3.31 8.47
N LEU A 107 -5.32 -3.20 9.40
CA LEU A 107 -5.35 -4.01 10.61
C LEU A 107 -5.56 -5.50 10.31
N TYR A 108 -6.40 -5.83 9.35
CA TYR A 108 -6.64 -7.20 8.92
C TYR A 108 -5.37 -7.83 8.36
N ILE A 109 -4.70 -7.17 7.40
CA ILE A 109 -3.44 -7.66 6.82
C ILE A 109 -2.36 -7.76 7.90
N SER A 110 -2.22 -6.76 8.78
CA SER A 110 -1.27 -6.80 9.90
C SER A 110 -1.42 -8.05 10.77
N LYS A 111 -2.66 -8.43 11.10
CA LYS A 111 -2.94 -9.66 11.87
C LYS A 111 -2.56 -10.94 11.12
N LEU A 112 -2.74 -10.97 9.79
CA LEU A 112 -2.32 -12.10 8.96
C LEU A 112 -0.80 -12.23 8.83
N LEU A 113 -0.08 -11.11 8.81
CA LEU A 113 1.37 -11.10 8.65
C LEU A 113 2.14 -11.33 9.95
N LYS A 114 1.52 -11.04 11.10
CA LYS A 114 2.15 -11.18 12.42
C LYS A 114 2.75 -12.57 12.69
N PRO A 115 2.09 -13.70 12.36
CA PRO A 115 2.67 -15.04 12.52
C PRO A 115 3.87 -15.32 11.60
N LEU A 116 4.00 -14.59 10.48
CA LEU A 116 5.09 -14.75 9.53
C LEU A 116 6.37 -14.02 9.97
N GLY A 117 6.31 -13.24 11.06
CA GLY A 117 7.47 -12.52 11.59
C GLY A 117 7.90 -11.30 10.75
N VAL A 118 7.09 -10.88 9.78
CA VAL A 118 7.36 -9.71 8.93
C VAL A 118 7.00 -8.44 9.69
N LYS A 119 7.87 -7.43 9.65
CA LYS A 119 7.58 -6.12 10.25
C LYS A 119 6.47 -5.44 9.46
N VAL A 120 5.39 -5.04 10.13
CA VAL A 120 4.30 -4.28 9.50
C VAL A 120 4.30 -2.86 10.05
N THR A 121 4.36 -1.87 9.16
CA THR A 121 4.28 -0.44 9.51
C THR A 121 3.10 0.21 8.80
N ARG A 122 2.69 1.39 9.25
CA ARG A 122 1.60 2.17 8.68
C ARG A 122 2.14 3.56 8.37
N LEU A 123 1.68 4.18 7.29
CA LEU A 123 1.95 5.60 7.05
C LEU A 123 1.44 6.44 8.22
N ALA A 124 2.15 7.51 8.54
CA ALA A 124 1.75 8.42 9.60
C ALA A 124 0.43 9.12 9.24
N TYR A 125 -0.44 9.27 10.23
CA TYR A 125 -1.59 10.17 10.16
C TYR A 125 -1.15 11.53 10.65
N GLY A 126 -1.57 12.60 9.98
CA GLY A 126 -1.16 13.92 10.40
C GLY A 126 -1.72 15.03 9.55
N ILE A 127 -1.34 16.23 9.96
CA ILE A 127 -1.77 17.49 9.35
C ILE A 127 -0.85 17.75 8.17
N PRO A 128 -1.40 18.11 6.99
CA PRO A 128 -0.58 18.41 5.82
C PRO A 128 0.36 19.58 6.11
N VAL A 129 1.61 19.46 5.62
CA VAL A 129 2.59 20.55 5.72
C VAL A 129 2.05 21.78 4.99
N GLY A 130 2.03 22.92 5.68
CA GLY A 130 1.49 24.18 5.15
C GLY A 130 -0.02 24.36 5.33
N GLY A 131 -0.71 23.42 5.98
CA GLY A 131 -2.10 23.61 6.41
C GLY A 131 -2.18 24.24 7.81
N ASP A 132 -3.23 25.03 8.06
CA ASP A 132 -3.50 25.58 9.39
C ASP A 132 -4.29 24.59 10.25
N LEU A 133 -3.96 24.54 11.55
CA LEU A 133 -4.63 23.65 12.52
C LEU A 133 -6.15 23.89 12.60
N GLU A 134 -6.60 25.12 12.36
CA GLU A 134 -8.01 25.50 12.44
C GLU A 134 -8.89 24.88 11.34
N TYR A 135 -8.29 24.44 10.24
CA TYR A 135 -8.99 23.80 9.12
C TYR A 135 -8.85 22.27 9.13
N ALA A 136 -8.09 21.70 10.07
CA ALA A 136 -7.98 20.26 10.21
C ALA A 136 -9.21 19.70 10.93
N ASP A 137 -9.71 18.55 10.47
CA ASP A 137 -10.80 17.86 11.14
C ASP A 137 -10.36 17.23 12.48
N GLU A 138 -11.34 17.00 13.36
CA GLU A 138 -11.09 16.47 14.71
C GLU A 138 -10.36 15.13 14.71
N TYR A 139 -10.63 14.27 13.71
CA TYR A 139 -9.99 12.95 13.61
C TYR A 139 -8.51 13.08 13.25
N THR A 140 -8.19 13.91 12.26
CA THR A 140 -6.81 14.24 11.89
C THR A 140 -6.04 14.86 13.06
N LEU A 141 -6.64 15.79 13.79
CA LEU A 141 -6.03 16.42 14.97
C LEU A 141 -5.76 15.41 16.09
N ALA A 142 -6.73 14.55 16.40
CA ALA A 142 -6.57 13.50 17.41
C ALA A 142 -5.43 12.55 17.04
N LYS A 143 -5.37 12.11 15.77
CA LYS A 143 -4.31 11.22 15.28
C LYS A 143 -2.93 11.88 15.29
N ALA A 144 -2.85 13.16 14.91
CA ALA A 144 -1.60 13.92 14.97
C ALA A 144 -1.08 14.05 16.42
N LEU A 145 -1.98 14.25 17.39
CA LEU A 145 -1.62 14.31 18.83
C LEU A 145 -1.18 12.95 19.38
N GLU A 146 -1.83 11.86 18.98
CA GLU A 146 -1.43 10.49 19.33
C GLU A 146 -0.04 10.16 18.77
N GLY A 147 0.24 10.55 17.52
CA GLY A 147 1.49 10.30 16.80
C GLY A 147 2.59 11.34 17.02
N ARG A 148 2.51 12.19 18.04
CA ARG A 148 3.51 13.23 18.30
C ARG A 148 4.89 12.62 18.60
N ASN A 149 5.93 13.22 18.03
CA ASN A 149 7.32 12.80 18.24
C ASN A 149 8.06 13.78 19.15
N GLU A 150 9.04 13.27 19.91
CA GLU A 150 10.04 14.10 20.61
C GLU A 150 10.99 14.73 19.59
N ILE A 151 11.50 15.93 19.89
CA ILE A 151 12.40 16.72 19.01
C ILE A 151 13.77 16.83 19.67
#